data_AF-A0A660PDX6-F1
#
_entry.id   AF-A0A660PDX6-F1
#
_cell.length_a   1.000
_cell.length_b   1.000
_cell.length_c   1.000
_cell.angle_alpha   90.00
_cell.angle_beta   90.00
_cell.angle_gamma   90.00
#
_symmetry.space_group_name_H-M   'P 1'
#
loop_
_entity.id
_entity.type
_entity.pdbx_description
1 polymer ?
#
loop_
_entity_poly.entity_id
_entity_poly.type
_entity_poly.pdbx_seq_one_letter_code
_entity_poly.pdbx_strand_id
1 'polypeptide(L)'
;MNIPINIEKLLSGTVVESERIEYKKGWNPKPIMQTVATFANDFENLGSGYIVIGIEEENGMPQRPVYGFPPKMFDKVQKEMIGYCNLIRPPYFPRLSLEKVVKYADKPEADTFANYPLEAI
;
A
#
# COMPACT_ATOMS: atom_id res chain seq x y z
N MET A 1 13.36 5.47 -0.94
CA MET A 1 13.29 5.75 -2.40
C MET A 1 11.86 6.14 -2.66
N ASN A 2 11.60 7.24 -3.37
CA ASN A 2 10.24 7.71 -3.59
C ASN A 2 9.46 6.78 -4.54
N ILE A 3 8.18 6.57 -4.29
CA ILE A 3 7.30 5.89 -5.25
C ILE A 3 7.07 6.77 -6.50
N PRO A 4 6.87 6.18 -7.69
CA PRO A 4 6.68 6.96 -8.93
C PRO A 4 5.41 7.84 -8.90
N ILE A 5 4.39 7.44 -8.15
CA ILE A 5 3.10 8.13 -8.02
C ILE A 5 2.90 8.49 -6.56
N ASN A 6 2.52 9.73 -6.26
CA ASN A 6 2.24 10.18 -4.89
C ASN A 6 1.10 9.37 -4.24
N ILE A 7 1.26 8.96 -2.98
CA ILE A 7 0.28 8.14 -2.26
C ILE A 7 -1.11 8.79 -2.15
N GLU A 8 -1.21 10.10 -1.96
CA GLU A 8 -2.50 10.80 -1.90
C GLU A 8 -3.23 10.74 -3.26
N LYS A 9 -2.49 10.68 -4.38
CA LYS A 9 -3.06 10.46 -5.71
C LYS A 9 -3.53 9.02 -5.92
N LEU A 10 -2.90 8.04 -5.28
CA LEU A 10 -3.38 6.66 -5.26
C LEU A 10 -4.70 6.60 -4.47
N LEU A 11 -4.74 7.25 -3.32
CA LEU A 11 -5.92 7.28 -2.45
C LEU A 11 -7.10 8.07 -3.00
N SER A 12 -6.87 9.01 -3.91
CA SER A 12 -7.96 9.73 -4.59
C SER A 12 -8.64 8.90 -5.69
N GLY A 13 -8.07 7.73 -6.06
CA GLY A 13 -8.61 6.86 -7.11
C GLY A 13 -8.64 7.47 -8.52
N THR A 14 -7.97 8.61 -8.73
CA THR A 14 -8.10 9.41 -9.96
C THR A 14 -7.05 9.09 -11.02
N VAL A 15 -5.91 8.52 -10.61
CA VAL A 15 -4.70 8.44 -11.45
C VAL A 15 -4.35 7.01 -11.88
N VAL A 16 -4.84 6.02 -11.13
CA VAL A 16 -4.58 4.61 -11.39
C VAL A 16 -5.93 3.91 -11.34
N GLU A 17 -6.20 3.06 -12.33
CA GLU A 17 -7.40 2.23 -12.35
C GLU A 17 -7.48 1.41 -11.06
N SER A 18 -8.67 1.38 -10.44
CA SER A 18 -8.88 0.76 -9.13
C SER A 18 -8.40 -0.69 -9.07
N GLU A 19 -8.43 -1.40 -10.20
CA GLU A 19 -8.00 -2.79 -10.35
C GLU A 19 -6.48 -3.00 -10.16
N ARG A 20 -5.71 -1.90 -10.13
CA ARG A 20 -4.24 -1.92 -9.97
C ARG A 20 -3.77 -1.42 -8.60
N ILE A 21 -4.69 -1.12 -7.68
CA ILE A 21 -4.37 -0.75 -6.31
C ILE A 21 -5.14 -1.66 -5.37
N GLU A 22 -4.42 -2.29 -4.44
CA GLU A 22 -5.02 -3.08 -3.37
C GLU A 22 -4.74 -2.42 -2.02
N TYR A 23 -5.76 -2.24 -1.18
CA TYR A 23 -5.57 -1.70 0.17
C TYR A 23 -5.60 -2.82 1.22
N LYS A 24 -4.68 -2.73 2.19
CA LYS A 24 -4.61 -3.67 3.32
C LYS A 24 -4.54 -2.88 4.62
N LYS A 25 -5.43 -3.19 5.56
CA LYS A 25 -5.47 -2.55 6.87
C LYS A 25 -4.14 -2.63 7.64
N GLY A 26 -3.39 -3.69 7.44
CA GLY A 26 -2.09 -3.91 8.09
C GLY A 26 -1.27 -5.01 7.42
N TRP A 27 -0.07 -5.24 7.93
CA TRP A 27 0.83 -6.27 7.41
C TRP A 27 0.32 -7.68 7.74
N ASN A 28 -0.08 -8.42 6.71
CA ASN A 28 -0.35 -9.85 6.77
C ASN A 28 0.28 -10.52 5.54
N PRO A 29 1.36 -11.31 5.69
CA PRO A 29 2.10 -11.85 4.55
C PRO A 29 1.24 -12.65 3.57
N LYS A 30 0.29 -13.45 4.06
CA LYS A 30 -0.48 -14.35 3.19
C LYS A 30 -1.28 -13.59 2.12
N PRO A 31 -2.24 -12.70 2.47
CA PRO A 31 -2.99 -11.94 1.48
C PRO A 31 -2.10 -11.01 0.66
N ILE A 32 -1.05 -10.43 1.25
CA ILE A 32 -0.15 -9.53 0.52
C ILE A 32 0.62 -10.29 -0.57
N MET A 33 1.19 -11.46 -0.25
CA MET A 33 1.90 -12.27 -1.22
C MET A 33 0.98 -12.84 -2.31
N GLN A 34 -0.30 -13.08 -1.99
CA GLN A 34 -1.31 -13.42 -3.00
C GLN A 34 -1.49 -12.27 -3.99
N THR A 35 -1.66 -11.03 -3.52
CA THR A 35 -1.75 -9.85 -4.39
C THR A 35 -0.47 -9.64 -5.21
N VAL A 36 0.71 -9.82 -4.61
CA VAL A 36 2.00 -9.74 -5.33
C VAL A 36 2.04 -10.77 -6.46
N ALA A 37 1.62 -12.01 -6.21
CA ALA A 37 1.57 -13.05 -7.24
C ALA A 37 0.55 -12.73 -8.34
N THR A 38 -0.61 -12.16 -7.99
CA THR A 38 -1.59 -11.69 -8.98
C THR A 38 -1.00 -10.63 -9.89
N PHE A 39 -0.34 -9.60 -9.33
CA PHE A 39 0.32 -8.55 -10.12
C PHE A 39 1.53 -9.06 -10.91
N ALA A 40 2.24 -10.07 -10.43
CA ALA A 40 3.35 -10.69 -11.15
C ALA A 40 2.88 -11.56 -12.32
N ASN A 41 1.70 -12.18 -12.19
CA ASN A 41 1.06 -13.01 -13.22
C ASN A 41 0.07 -12.21 -14.09
N ASP A 42 0.31 -10.92 -14.27
CA ASP A 42 -0.55 -10.03 -15.05
C ASP A 42 -0.64 -10.46 -16.53
N PHE A 43 -1.57 -11.38 -16.81
CA PHE A 43 -1.82 -11.94 -18.14
C PHE A 43 -2.42 -10.91 -19.10
N GLU A 44 -3.07 -9.87 -18.57
CA GLU A 44 -3.65 -8.78 -19.36
C GLU A 44 -2.63 -7.69 -19.66
N ASN A 45 -1.43 -7.78 -19.07
CA ASN A 45 -0.29 -6.88 -19.30
C ASN A 45 -0.63 -5.41 -19.00
N LEU A 46 -1.52 -5.20 -18.04
CA LEU A 46 -1.92 -3.89 -17.50
C LEU A 46 -0.72 -3.16 -16.86
N GLY A 47 0.29 -3.91 -16.43
CA GLY A 47 1.53 -3.48 -15.80
C GLY A 47 1.51 -3.64 -14.26
N SER A 48 2.59 -3.23 -13.60
CA SER A 48 2.73 -3.34 -12.14
C SER A 48 1.62 -2.63 -11.37
N GLY A 49 1.19 -3.17 -10.22
CA GLY A 49 0.24 -2.55 -9.30
C GLY A 49 0.87 -1.96 -8.04
N TYR A 50 0.02 -1.38 -7.19
CA TYR A 50 0.38 -0.87 -5.87
C TYR A 50 -0.36 -1.67 -4.79
N ILE A 51 0.32 -1.96 -3.69
CA ILE A 51 -0.30 -2.48 -2.48
C ILE A 51 -0.06 -1.44 -1.42
N VAL A 52 -1.12 -0.90 -0.81
CA VAL A 52 -1.01 0.14 0.22
C VAL A 52 -1.41 -0.47 1.56
N ILE A 53 -0.48 -0.44 2.52
CA ILE A 53 -0.64 -1.03 3.84
C ILE A 53 -0.88 0.07 4.88
N GLY A 54 -1.87 -0.14 5.74
CA GLY A 54 -2.31 0.82 6.76
C GLY A 54 -3.65 1.48 6.44
N ILE A 55 -4.37 0.98 5.42
CA ILE A 55 -5.61 1.57 4.92
C ILE A 55 -6.62 0.45 4.69
N GLU A 56 -7.83 0.64 5.21
CA GLU A 56 -8.91 -0.33 5.04
C GLU A 56 -9.62 -0.08 3.71
N GLU A 57 -10.21 -1.13 3.15
CA GLU A 57 -10.92 -1.07 1.88
C GLU A 57 -12.38 -1.43 2.10
N GLU A 58 -13.26 -0.73 1.38
CA GLU A 58 -14.66 -1.14 1.24
C GLU A 58 -15.07 -0.96 -0.22
N ASN A 59 -15.51 -2.05 -0.87
CA ASN A 59 -15.92 -2.07 -2.28
C ASN A 59 -14.90 -1.49 -3.27
N GLY A 60 -13.59 -1.80 -3.12
CA GLY A 60 -12.55 -1.28 -4.01
C GLY A 60 -12.12 0.17 -3.70
N MET A 61 -12.70 0.80 -2.67
CA MET A 61 -12.41 2.18 -2.31
C MET A 61 -11.67 2.26 -0.96
N PRO A 62 -10.61 3.09 -0.87
CA PRO A 62 -9.89 3.28 0.38
C PRO A 62 -10.78 3.99 1.41
N GLN A 63 -10.84 3.44 2.60
CA GLN A 63 -11.60 3.98 3.72
C GLN A 63 -10.72 4.85 4.62
N ARG A 64 -11.30 5.95 5.08
CA ARG A 64 -10.72 6.82 6.11
C ARG A 64 -11.49 6.64 7.43
N PRO A 65 -10.84 6.73 8.60
CA PRO A 65 -9.44 7.14 8.81
C PRO A 65 -8.43 6.08 8.38
N VAL A 66 -7.28 6.52 7.89
CA VAL A 66 -6.16 5.59 7.71
C VAL A 66 -5.63 5.14 9.07
N TYR A 67 -5.27 3.86 9.17
CA TYR A 67 -4.72 3.24 10.37
C TYR A 67 -3.20 3.49 10.47
N GLY A 68 -2.54 3.66 9.33
CA GLY A 68 -1.10 3.83 9.22
C GLY A 68 -0.33 2.52 9.46
N PHE A 69 0.98 2.67 9.48
CA PHE A 69 1.96 1.62 9.57
C PHE A 69 3.06 2.04 10.56
N PRO A 70 3.40 1.21 11.57
CA PRO A 70 4.45 1.54 12.53
C PRO A 70 5.84 1.56 11.86
N PRO A 71 6.57 2.68 11.82
CA PRO A 71 7.81 2.80 11.04
C PRO A 71 8.91 1.83 11.51
N LYS A 72 8.94 1.57 12.82
CA LYS A 72 9.85 0.60 13.46
C LYS A 72 9.68 -0.84 12.96
N MET A 73 8.54 -1.15 12.34
CA MET A 73 8.25 -2.47 11.80
C MET A 73 8.71 -2.61 10.34
N PHE A 74 9.10 -1.51 9.67
CA PHE A 74 9.45 -1.51 8.25
C PHE A 74 10.61 -2.45 7.93
N ASP A 75 11.70 -2.39 8.68
CA ASP A 75 12.86 -3.27 8.47
C ASP A 75 12.51 -4.75 8.61
N LYS A 76 11.62 -5.08 9.56
CA LYS A 76 11.12 -6.44 9.76
C LYS A 76 10.29 -6.89 8.57
N VAL A 77 9.35 -6.06 8.13
CA VAL A 77 8.50 -6.32 6.96
C VAL A 77 9.32 -6.48 5.69
N GLN A 78 10.30 -5.63 5.47
CA GLN A 78 11.19 -5.71 4.31
C GLN A 78 11.97 -7.02 4.30
N LYS A 79 12.50 -7.46 5.45
CA LYS A 79 13.19 -8.74 5.57
C LYS A 79 12.25 -9.94 5.34
N GLU A 80 11.06 -9.91 5.91
CA GLU A 80 10.03 -10.94 5.69
C GLU A 80 9.63 -11.02 4.22
N MET A 81 9.37 -9.87 3.59
CA MET A 81 9.02 -9.76 2.18
C MET A 81 10.09 -10.40 1.28
N ILE A 82 11.37 -10.07 1.49
CA ILE A 82 12.47 -10.70 0.75
C ILE A 82 12.44 -12.22 0.90
N GLY A 83 12.20 -12.72 2.12
CA GLY A 83 12.05 -14.15 2.39
C GLY A 83 10.95 -14.78 1.54
N TYR A 84 9.76 -14.17 1.51
CA TYR A 84 8.63 -14.67 0.73
C TYR A 84 8.82 -14.55 -0.79
N CYS A 85 9.40 -13.45 -1.27
CA CYS A 85 9.69 -13.23 -2.70
C CYS A 85 10.62 -14.30 -3.28
N ASN A 86 11.57 -14.79 -2.49
CA ASN A 86 12.47 -15.88 -2.89
C ASN A 86 11.76 -17.25 -3.04
N LEU A 87 10.52 -17.38 -2.54
CA LEU A 87 9.70 -18.58 -2.73
C LEU A 87 8.96 -18.58 -4.07
N ILE A 88 8.84 -17.41 -4.73
CA ILE A 88 8.21 -17.26 -6.04
C ILE A 88 9.22 -17.59 -7.14
N ARG A 89 8.78 -18.24 -8.23
CA ARG A 89 9.61 -18.58 -9.39
C ARG A 89 8.99 -18.06 -10.69
N PRO A 90 9.69 -17.20 -11.46
CA PRO A 90 10.97 -16.55 -11.11
C PRO A 90 10.83 -15.60 -9.91
N PRO A 91 11.92 -15.26 -9.20
CA PRO A 91 11.85 -14.32 -8.08
C PRO A 91 11.25 -12.98 -8.50
N TYR A 92 10.28 -12.48 -7.73
CA TYR A 92 9.63 -11.20 -7.96
C TYR A 92 9.74 -10.31 -6.71
N PHE A 93 10.36 -9.14 -6.86
CA PHE A 93 10.65 -8.25 -5.73
C PHE A 93 9.88 -6.93 -5.87
N PRO A 94 8.83 -6.69 -5.05
CA PRO A 94 8.16 -5.41 -5.02
C PRO A 94 9.07 -4.32 -4.42
N ARG A 95 8.83 -3.07 -4.81
CA ARG A 95 9.49 -1.90 -4.19
C ARG A 95 8.68 -1.44 -2.99
N LEU A 96 9.29 -1.41 -1.82
CA LEU A 96 8.67 -0.90 -0.59
C LEU A 96 9.15 0.54 -0.34
N SER A 97 8.23 1.42 0.06
CA SER A 97 8.53 2.79 0.49
C SER A 97 7.64 3.16 1.65
N LEU A 98 8.15 3.90 2.64
CA LEU A 98 7.32 4.52 3.66
C LEU A 98 6.86 5.89 3.15
N GLU A 99 5.56 6.08 3.07
CA GLU A 99 4.93 7.30 2.59
C GLU A 99 4.10 7.94 3.69
N LYS A 100 4.06 9.28 3.70
CA LYS A 100 3.28 10.05 4.66
C LYS A 100 1.87 10.29 4.13
N VAL A 101 0.86 9.96 4.93
CA VAL A 101 -0.56 10.05 4.59
C VAL A 101 -1.32 10.80 5.68
N VAL A 102 -2.26 11.66 5.27
CA VAL A 102 -3.17 12.35 6.21
C VAL A 102 -4.20 11.37 6.79
N LYS A 103 -4.59 11.51 8.06
CA LYS A 103 -5.55 10.61 8.71
C LYS A 103 -6.97 10.79 8.17
N TYR A 104 -7.40 12.04 8.07
CA TYR A 104 -8.67 12.49 7.49
C TYR A 104 -8.37 13.44 6.33
N ALA A 105 -9.14 13.37 5.24
CA ALA A 105 -9.01 14.29 4.10
C ALA A 105 -10.21 15.26 3.97
N ASP A 106 -11.35 14.87 4.50
CA ASP A 106 -12.67 15.43 4.21
C ASP A 106 -13.39 15.95 5.46
N LYS A 107 -12.71 15.91 6.62
CA LYS A 107 -13.26 16.35 7.91
C LYS A 107 -12.60 17.62 8.42
N PRO A 108 -13.30 18.45 9.22
CA PRO A 108 -12.72 19.66 9.82
C PRO A 108 -11.51 19.38 10.72
N GLU A 109 -11.35 18.16 11.24
CA GLU A 109 -10.14 17.76 11.95
C GLU A 109 -8.91 17.62 11.04
N ALA A 110 -9.07 17.68 9.71
CA ALA A 110 -7.96 17.53 8.77
C ALA A 110 -6.89 18.63 8.90
N ASP A 111 -7.28 19.83 9.31
CA ASP A 111 -6.37 20.96 9.53
C ASP A 111 -5.82 21.01 10.96
N THR A 112 -6.15 20.04 11.82
CA THR A 112 -5.65 20.00 13.20
C THR A 112 -4.30 19.29 13.29
N PHE A 113 -3.46 19.69 14.25
CA PHE A 113 -2.17 19.04 14.54
C PHE A 113 -2.29 17.53 14.84
N ALA A 114 -3.48 17.06 15.23
CA ALA A 114 -3.77 15.64 15.43
C ALA A 114 -3.89 14.84 14.11
N ASN A 115 -3.93 15.53 12.96
CA ASN A 115 -3.98 14.95 11.61
C ASN A 115 -2.58 14.85 10.95
N TYR A 116 -1.52 15.28 11.64
CA TYR A 116 -0.14 15.17 11.15
C TYR A 116 0.30 13.70 10.98
N PRO A 117 1.16 13.42 9.99
CA PRO A 117 0.96 12.31 9.07
C PRO A 117 1.25 10.95 9.70
N LEU A 118 0.41 9.99 9.34
CA LEU A 118 0.65 8.58 9.56
C LEU A 118 1.53 8.05 8.43
N GLU A 119 2.42 7.12 8.73
CA GLU A 119 3.22 6.46 7.69
C GLU A 119 2.45 5.27 7.13
N ALA A 120 2.59 4.97 5.84
CA ALA A 120 2.04 3.80 5.15
C ALA A 120 3.12 3.16 4.28
N ILE A 121 3.01 1.86 3.98
CA ILE A 121 3.93 1.14 3.07
C ILE A 121 3.23 0.86 1.74
#